data_AF-A0A956U2B8-F1
#
_entry.id   AF-A0A956U2B8-F1
#
_cell.length_a   1.000
_cell.length_b   1.000
_cell.length_c   1.000
_cell.angle_alpha   90.00
_cell.angle_beta   90.00
_cell.angle_gamma   90.00
#
_symmetry.space_group_name_H-M   'P 1'
#
loop_
_entity.id
_entity.type
_entity.pdbx_description
1 polymer ?
#
loop_
_entity_poly.entity_id
_entity_poly.type
_entity_poly.pdbx_seq_one_letter_code
_entity_poly.pdbx_strand_id
1 'polypeptide(L)'
;MKGALFSILLLVVLAGCGGASGMIQKDEQESLTKSTDLYYKLIMWKYYEKAAQFVDPEKYSDYEAFVSANEKDLNITGYEIKEITYVVDEVPGTDGETPDPESEKAEAEVRVSFTYYKYPSVSEKSVSSVDTWVNKGKKWYLSSSEFGAAFK
;
A
#
# COMPACT_ATOMS: atom_id res chain seq x y z
N MET A 1 -19.35 -49.00 -37.84
CA MET A 1 -20.22 -49.24 -36.67
C MET A 1 -19.92 -48.11 -35.68
N LYS A 2 -20.79 -47.09 -35.62
CA LYS A 2 -21.82 -46.84 -34.57
C LYS A 2 -21.19 -46.56 -33.19
N GLY A 3 -21.41 -45.45 -32.48
CA GLY A 3 -22.26 -44.25 -32.59
C GLY A 3 -21.59 -43.09 -31.80
N ALA A 4 -21.84 -41.81 -32.08
CA ALA A 4 -23.03 -41.01 -31.73
C ALA A 4 -23.33 -41.04 -30.21
N LEU A 5 -23.63 -39.97 -29.46
CA LEU A 5 -23.87 -38.52 -29.65
C LEU A 5 -24.04 -37.92 -28.21
N PHE A 6 -24.22 -36.60 -28.10
CA PHE A 6 -24.58 -35.74 -26.93
C PHE A 6 -23.39 -35.10 -26.18
N SER A 7 -23.00 -33.83 -26.44
CA SER A 7 -23.70 -32.54 -26.23
C SER A 7 -24.37 -32.37 -24.87
N ILE A 8 -23.82 -31.45 -24.06
CA ILE A 8 -24.43 -30.40 -23.19
C ILE A 8 -23.20 -29.76 -22.48
N LEU A 9 -22.62 -28.67 -22.96
CA LEU A 9 -23.09 -27.27 -22.87
C LEU A 9 -23.64 -26.92 -21.48
N LEU A 10 -22.76 -26.54 -20.55
CA LEU A 10 -23.13 -25.59 -19.49
C LEU A 10 -22.10 -24.46 -19.45
N LEU A 11 -22.33 -23.50 -20.34
CA LEU A 11 -21.89 -22.12 -20.20
C LEU A 11 -22.63 -21.50 -18.99
N VAL A 12 -21.89 -21.20 -17.94
CA VAL A 12 -22.23 -20.15 -16.97
C VAL A 12 -20.94 -19.33 -16.84
N VAL A 13 -20.68 -18.42 -17.77
CA VAL A 13 -21.02 -16.99 -17.63
C VAL A 13 -20.80 -16.50 -16.20
N LEU A 14 -19.53 -16.46 -15.78
CA LEU A 14 -19.06 -15.49 -14.81
C LEU A 14 -18.67 -14.22 -15.56
N ALA A 15 -19.69 -13.52 -16.06
CA ALA A 15 -19.60 -12.13 -16.40
C ALA A 15 -20.19 -11.35 -15.22
N GLY A 16 -19.38 -10.55 -14.52
CA GLY A 16 -19.90 -9.53 -13.61
C GLY A 16 -19.16 -9.34 -12.28
N CYS A 17 -17.91 -8.88 -12.33
CA CYS A 17 -17.43 -7.70 -11.60
C CYS A 17 -16.32 -7.15 -12.51
N GLY A 18 -16.50 -6.08 -13.28
CA GLY A 18 -17.05 -4.80 -12.83
C GLY A 18 -15.92 -4.05 -12.15
N GLY A 19 -14.99 -3.54 -12.95
CA GLY A 19 -13.79 -2.83 -12.52
C GLY A 19 -12.77 -2.87 -13.65
N ALA A 20 -13.02 -2.09 -14.70
CA ALA A 20 -12.03 -1.82 -15.74
C ALA A 20 -10.85 -1.12 -15.08
N SER A 21 -9.92 -1.90 -14.54
CA SER A 21 -8.59 -1.42 -14.20
C SER A 21 -7.92 -1.14 -15.54
N GLY A 22 -7.78 0.14 -15.89
CA GLY A 22 -6.89 0.56 -16.95
C GLY A 22 -5.55 -0.15 -16.77
N MET A 23 -4.92 -0.54 -17.87
CA MET A 23 -3.60 -1.17 -17.85
C MET A 23 -2.60 -0.18 -17.25
N ILE A 24 -2.49 -0.14 -15.92
CA ILE A 24 -1.37 0.44 -15.20
C ILE A 24 -0.13 -0.31 -15.69
N GLN A 25 0.91 0.41 -16.09
CA GLN A 25 2.10 -0.25 -16.60
C GLN A 25 2.66 -1.12 -15.50
N LYS A 26 2.91 -2.38 -15.82
CA LYS A 26 3.38 -3.41 -14.88
C LYS A 26 4.60 -2.95 -14.05
N ASP A 27 5.43 -2.08 -14.65
CA ASP A 27 6.64 -1.52 -14.06
C ASP A 27 6.36 -0.48 -12.94
N GLU A 28 5.23 0.22 -12.98
CA GLU A 28 4.84 1.26 -12.00
C GLU A 28 4.26 0.63 -10.73
N GLN A 29 3.37 -0.35 -10.91
CA GLN A 29 2.91 -1.20 -9.83
C GLN A 29 4.09 -1.88 -9.13
N GLU A 30 5.12 -2.26 -9.90
CA GLU A 30 6.35 -2.82 -9.35
C GLU A 30 7.16 -1.79 -8.53
N SER A 31 7.22 -0.51 -8.94
CA SER A 31 7.95 0.55 -8.24
C SER A 31 7.35 0.92 -6.87
N LEU A 32 6.03 1.16 -6.81
CA LEU A 32 5.34 1.45 -5.54
C LEU A 32 5.39 0.24 -4.60
N THR A 33 5.17 -0.97 -5.14
CA THR A 33 5.26 -2.21 -4.36
C THR A 33 6.66 -2.40 -3.76
N LYS A 34 7.72 -2.14 -4.53
CA LYS A 34 9.10 -2.21 -4.03
C LYS A 34 9.37 -1.17 -2.94
N SER A 35 8.90 0.06 -3.14
CA SER A 35 9.13 1.18 -2.21
C SER A 35 8.43 0.94 -0.87
N THR A 36 7.16 0.53 -0.92
CA THR A 36 6.35 0.21 0.26
C THR A 36 6.90 -1.01 1.02
N ASP A 37 7.22 -2.10 0.32
CA ASP A 37 7.82 -3.29 0.95
C ASP A 37 9.13 -2.96 1.67
N LEU A 38 10.03 -2.23 1.01
CA LEU A 38 11.31 -1.86 1.61
C LEU A 38 11.12 -0.94 2.82
N TYR A 39 10.23 0.05 2.73
CA TYR A 39 9.93 0.93 3.86
C TYR A 39 9.43 0.14 5.08
N TYR A 40 8.39 -0.68 4.94
CA TYR A 40 7.84 -1.43 6.07
C TYR A 40 8.83 -2.44 6.64
N LYS A 41 9.66 -3.05 5.80
CA LYS A 41 10.78 -3.90 6.23
C LYS A 41 11.80 -3.14 7.09
N LEU A 42 12.16 -1.92 6.69
CA LEU A 42 13.08 -1.08 7.46
C LEU A 42 12.47 -0.64 8.79
N ILE A 43 11.17 -0.28 8.81
CA ILE A 43 10.44 0.05 10.04
C ILE A 43 10.40 -1.14 11.00
N MET A 44 10.09 -2.34 10.49
CA MET A 44 10.09 -3.58 11.26
C MET A 44 11.45 -3.86 11.91
N TRP A 45 12.53 -3.64 11.15
CA TRP A 45 13.90 -3.81 11.65
C TRP A 45 14.45 -2.61 12.43
N LYS A 46 13.62 -1.60 12.72
CA LYS A 46 14.02 -0.37 13.42
C LYS A 46 15.16 0.39 12.74
N TYR A 47 15.33 0.24 11.43
CA TYR A 47 16.27 1.01 10.63
C TYR A 47 15.65 2.36 10.24
N TYR A 48 15.26 3.14 11.25
CA TYR A 48 14.49 4.37 11.10
C TYR A 48 15.20 5.41 10.22
N GLU A 49 16.50 5.63 10.44
CA GLU A 49 17.30 6.54 9.60
C GLU A 49 17.24 6.16 8.11
N LYS A 50 17.26 4.86 7.79
CA LYS A 50 17.12 4.39 6.40
C LYS A 50 15.70 4.49 5.90
N ALA A 51 14.70 4.27 6.76
CA ALA A 51 13.30 4.38 6.37
C ALA A 51 12.90 5.84 6.07
N ALA A 52 13.54 6.83 6.71
CA ALA A 52 13.31 8.25 6.48
C ALA A 52 13.49 8.69 5.01
N GLN A 53 14.31 7.98 4.22
CA GLN A 53 14.49 8.29 2.78
C GLN A 53 13.20 8.10 1.95
N PHE A 54 12.23 7.33 2.47
CA PHE A 54 10.93 7.10 1.84
C PHE A 54 9.87 8.05 2.36
N VAL A 55 10.16 8.89 3.36
CA VAL A 55 9.18 9.80 3.91
C VAL A 55 9.22 11.11 3.13
N ASP A 56 8.05 11.70 2.89
CA ASP A 56 7.97 13.05 2.33
C ASP A 56 8.66 14.05 3.27
N PRO A 57 9.60 14.90 2.81
CA PRO A 57 10.24 15.91 3.66
C PRO A 57 9.26 16.78 4.45
N GLU A 58 8.06 17.04 3.92
CA GLU A 58 7.01 17.81 4.61
C GLU A 58 6.42 17.07 5.82
N LYS A 59 6.64 15.76 5.92
CA LYS A 59 6.14 14.86 6.97
C LYS A 59 7.22 14.38 7.93
N TYR A 60 8.47 14.86 7.79
CA TYR A 60 9.59 14.42 8.62
C TYR A 60 9.37 14.68 10.12
N SER A 61 8.76 15.80 10.51
CA SER A 61 8.47 16.07 11.92
C SER A 61 7.54 15.03 12.55
N ASP A 62 6.52 14.60 11.80
CA ASP A 62 5.55 13.60 12.26
C ASP A 62 6.20 12.22 12.35
N TYR A 63 7.07 11.90 11.38
CA TYR A 63 7.87 10.69 11.38
C TYR A 63 8.84 10.61 12.57
N GLU A 64 9.58 11.70 12.86
CA GLU A 64 10.49 11.76 14.00
C GLU A 64 9.76 11.63 15.34
N ALA A 65 8.57 12.23 15.44
CA ALA A 65 7.71 12.07 16.61
C ALA A 65 7.29 10.60 16.81
N PHE A 66 6.90 9.91 15.74
CA PHE A 66 6.62 8.47 15.77
C PHE A 66 7.83 7.66 16.23
N VAL A 67 9.01 7.89 15.65
CA VAL A 67 10.24 7.16 16.01
C VAL A 67 10.56 7.38 17.49
N SER A 68 10.60 8.64 17.93
CA SER A 68 10.93 9.01 19.31
C SER A 68 9.97 8.38 20.33
N ALA A 69 8.69 8.28 19.97
CA ALA A 69 7.66 7.70 20.84
C ALA A 69 7.69 6.17 20.92
N ASN A 70 8.34 5.48 19.97
CA ASN A 70 8.18 4.02 19.79
C ASN A 70 9.50 3.24 19.70
N GLU A 71 10.66 3.89 19.49
CA GLU A 71 11.94 3.21 19.22
C GLU A 71 12.32 2.18 20.30
N LYS A 72 11.96 2.45 21.56
CA LYS A 72 12.40 1.67 22.74
C LYS A 72 11.51 0.48 23.03
N ASP A 73 10.21 0.59 22.76
CA ASP A 73 9.20 -0.32 23.33
C ASP A 73 8.33 -1.01 22.27
N LEU A 74 8.12 -0.41 21.10
CA LEU A 74 7.39 -1.03 20.00
C LEU A 74 8.29 -2.02 19.27
N ASN A 75 7.79 -3.24 19.06
CA ASN A 75 8.48 -4.27 18.30
C ASN A 75 7.51 -4.87 17.29
N ILE A 76 7.71 -4.53 16.02
CA ILE A 76 6.93 -5.09 14.91
C ILE A 76 7.57 -6.42 14.53
N THR A 77 6.79 -7.50 14.56
CA THR A 77 7.21 -8.87 14.27
C THR A 77 6.84 -9.31 12.86
N GLY A 78 5.91 -8.60 12.21
CA GLY A 78 5.55 -8.82 10.82
C GLY A 78 4.73 -7.68 10.23
N TYR A 79 4.67 -7.63 8.90
CA TYR A 79 3.76 -6.78 8.15
C TYR A 79 3.26 -7.50 6.92
N GLU A 80 2.08 -7.11 6.43
CA GLU A 80 1.49 -7.59 5.19
C GLU A 80 0.79 -6.44 4.48
N ILE A 81 1.22 -6.13 3.25
CA ILE A 81 0.53 -5.17 2.38
C ILE A 81 -0.73 -5.87 1.85
N LYS A 82 -1.89 -5.39 2.27
CA LYS A 82 -3.20 -5.96 1.94
C LYS A 82 -3.72 -5.45 0.60
N GLU A 83 -3.52 -4.17 0.34
CA GLU A 83 -4.10 -3.49 -0.81
C GLU A 83 -3.27 -2.24 -1.15
N ILE A 84 -3.19 -1.94 -2.45
CA ILE A 84 -2.63 -0.69 -2.98
C ILE A 84 -3.68 -0.13 -3.94
N THR A 85 -4.17 1.07 -3.65
CA THR A 85 -5.21 1.74 -4.43
C THR A 85 -4.68 3.08 -4.92
N TYR A 86 -4.57 3.27 -6.23
CA TYR A 86 -4.20 4.57 -6.79
C TYR A 86 -5.38 5.54 -6.69
N VAL A 87 -5.12 6.74 -6.17
CA VAL A 87 -6.12 7.79 -6.04
C VAL A 87 -6.28 8.47 -7.38
N VAL A 88 -7.49 8.41 -7.93
CA VAL A 88 -7.87 9.07 -9.18
C VAL A 88 -8.50 10.41 -8.83
N ASP A 89 -7.78 11.50 -9.07
CA ASP A 89 -8.39 12.82 -9.10
C ASP A 89 -9.33 12.88 -10.32
N GLU A 90 -10.63 12.73 -10.08
CA GLU A 90 -11.65 13.01 -11.09
C GLU A 90 -11.59 14.51 -11.44
N VAL A 91 -10.91 14.86 -12.53
CA VAL A 91 -10.98 16.21 -13.08
C VAL A 91 -12.39 16.42 -13.65
N PRO A 92 -13.19 17.40 -13.16
CA PRO A 92 -14.54 17.62 -13.66
C PRO A 92 -14.50 18.04 -15.13
N GLY A 93 -15.01 17.18 -16.02
CA GLY A 93 -15.12 17.46 -17.46
C GLY A 93 -14.21 16.63 -18.37
N THR A 94 -13.41 15.71 -17.82
CA THR A 94 -12.73 14.65 -18.58
C THR A 94 -13.43 13.33 -18.32
N ASP A 95 -13.75 12.57 -19.38
CA ASP A 95 -14.44 11.28 -19.32
C ASP A 95 -13.59 10.23 -18.59
N GLY A 96 -13.58 10.25 -17.25
CA GLY A 96 -13.04 9.18 -16.41
C GLY A 96 -11.60 8.75 -16.75
N GLU A 97 -10.73 9.68 -17.14
CA GLU A 97 -9.33 9.37 -17.41
C GLU A 97 -8.66 8.92 -16.10
N THR A 98 -8.13 7.70 -16.11
CA THR A 98 -7.28 7.19 -15.03
C THR A 98 -6.05 8.12 -14.94
N PRO A 99 -5.69 8.64 -13.75
CA PRO A 99 -4.56 9.54 -13.59
C PRO A 99 -3.33 8.81 -14.08
N ASP A 100 -2.49 9.52 -14.82
CA ASP A 100 -1.19 9.02 -15.21
C ASP A 100 -0.37 8.77 -13.93
N PRO A 101 -0.03 7.51 -13.59
CA PRO A 101 0.77 7.18 -12.40
C PRO A 101 2.23 7.68 -12.50
N GLU A 102 2.70 8.10 -13.68
CA GLU A 102 3.96 8.84 -13.86
C GLU A 102 3.82 10.34 -13.61
N SER A 103 2.60 10.86 -13.46
CA SER A 103 2.42 12.25 -13.10
C SER A 103 3.10 12.51 -11.76
N GLU A 104 3.78 13.65 -11.65
CA GLU A 104 4.42 14.11 -10.41
C GLU A 104 3.40 14.40 -9.27
N LYS A 105 2.15 14.00 -9.46
CA LYS A 105 1.01 14.17 -8.57
C LYS A 105 0.22 12.87 -8.36
N ALA A 106 0.73 11.73 -8.83
CA ALA A 106 0.07 10.46 -8.58
C ALA A 106 0.10 10.16 -7.08
N GLU A 107 -1.06 9.81 -6.53
CA GLU A 107 -1.20 9.42 -5.13
C GLU A 107 -1.73 7.98 -5.04
N ALA A 108 -1.40 7.30 -3.95
CA ALA A 108 -1.88 5.95 -3.68
C ALA A 108 -2.11 5.73 -2.20
N GLU A 109 -3.15 4.99 -1.85
CA GLU A 109 -3.41 4.48 -0.51
C GLU A 109 -2.91 3.04 -0.39
N VAL A 110 -2.11 2.78 0.63
CA VAL A 110 -1.53 1.47 0.90
C VAL A 110 -2.08 0.95 2.22
N ARG A 111 -2.93 -0.06 2.16
CA ARG A 111 -3.46 -0.73 3.36
C ARG A 111 -2.47 -1.79 3.81
N VAL A 112 -2.00 -1.66 5.04
CA VAL A 112 -1.01 -2.56 5.64
C VAL A 112 -1.53 -3.12 6.96
N SER A 113 -1.27 -4.39 7.21
CA SER A 113 -1.51 -5.03 8.50
C SER A 113 -0.17 -5.29 9.18
N PHE A 114 -0.02 -4.85 10.42
CA PHE A 114 1.15 -5.12 11.25
C PHE A 114 0.83 -6.11 12.34
N THR A 115 1.82 -6.93 12.67
CA THR A 115 1.85 -7.75 13.88
C THR A 115 2.96 -7.20 14.77
N TYR A 116 2.67 -6.96 16.05
CA TYR A 116 3.59 -6.28 16.96
C TYR A 116 3.35 -6.66 18.42
N TYR A 117 4.32 -6.40 19.27
CA TYR A 117 4.14 -6.28 20.72
C TYR A 117 4.76 -4.96 21.20
N LYS A 118 4.30 -4.45 22.35
CA LYS A 118 4.78 -3.19 22.91
C LYS A 118 5.05 -3.32 24.41
N TYR A 119 6.30 -3.10 24.81
CA TYR A 119 6.69 -3.21 26.22
C TYR A 119 5.92 -2.24 27.11
N PRO A 120 5.64 -2.62 28.38
CA PRO A 120 6.06 -3.85 29.06
C PRO A 120 5.24 -5.10 28.69
N SER A 121 4.25 -4.99 27.81
CA SER A 121 3.45 -6.14 27.35
C SER A 121 4.20 -6.95 26.29
N VAL A 122 4.23 -8.27 26.46
CA VAL A 122 4.76 -9.22 25.46
C VAL A 122 3.66 -9.92 24.66
N SER A 123 2.39 -9.54 24.88
CA SER A 123 1.28 -10.04 24.07
C SER A 123 1.36 -9.46 22.68
N GLU A 124 1.41 -10.34 21.68
CA GLU A 124 1.33 -9.98 20.28
C GLU A 124 -0.08 -9.48 19.95
N LYS A 125 -0.13 -8.40 19.17
CA LYS A 125 -1.33 -7.73 18.68
C LYS A 125 -1.21 -7.57 17.17
N SER A 126 -2.35 -7.44 16.50
CA SER A 126 -2.41 -7.05 15.10
C SER A 126 -3.18 -5.75 14.94
N VAL A 127 -2.73 -4.90 14.02
CA VAL A 127 -3.43 -3.66 13.67
C VAL A 127 -3.29 -3.37 12.18
N SER A 128 -4.26 -2.68 11.60
CA SER A 128 -4.19 -2.20 10.23
C SER A 128 -4.03 -0.68 10.18
N SER A 129 -3.23 -0.20 9.23
CA SER A 129 -3.07 1.20 8.87
C SER A 129 -3.40 1.39 7.39
N VAL A 130 -3.75 2.62 7.02
CA VAL A 130 -3.81 3.07 5.63
C VAL A 130 -2.83 4.20 5.50
N ASP A 131 -1.86 4.02 4.62
CA ASP A 131 -0.76 4.95 4.44
C ASP A 131 -0.86 5.59 3.05
N THR A 132 -0.81 6.92 2.99
CA THR A 132 -0.86 7.67 1.72
C THR A 132 0.55 7.85 1.16
N TRP A 133 0.73 7.49 -0.10
CA TRP A 133 1.98 7.60 -0.84
C TRP A 133 1.82 8.54 -2.03
N VAL A 134 2.81 9.37 -2.28
CA VAL A 134 2.82 10.35 -3.38
C VAL A 134 4.03 10.12 -4.28
N ASN A 135 3.85 10.22 -5.59
CA ASN A 135 4.93 10.12 -6.57
C ASN A 135 5.54 11.52 -6.80
N LYS A 136 6.82 11.70 -6.45
CA LYS A 136 7.58 12.92 -6.77
C LYS A 136 8.74 12.57 -7.70
N GLY A 137 8.51 12.69 -9.01
CA GLY A 137 9.54 12.53 -10.02
C GLY A 137 10.16 11.12 -10.06
N LYS A 138 9.31 10.09 -10.16
CA LYS A 138 9.65 8.65 -10.27
C LYS A 138 10.03 7.95 -8.96
N LYS A 139 9.81 8.60 -7.82
CA LYS A 139 9.98 8.00 -6.50
C LYS A 139 8.72 8.20 -5.68
N TRP A 140 8.34 7.15 -4.97
CA TRP A 140 7.21 7.15 -4.07
C TRP A 140 7.66 7.54 -2.67
N TYR A 141 6.94 8.49 -2.07
CA TYR A 141 7.17 8.98 -0.72
C TYR A 141 5.92 8.81 0.12
N LEU A 142 6.08 8.34 1.35
CA LEU A 142 5.05 8.26 2.35
C LEU A 142 4.69 9.67 2.84
N SER A 143 3.44 10.06 2.62
CA SER A 143 2.88 11.39 2.94
C SER A 143 1.81 11.35 4.05
N SER A 144 1.61 10.21 4.69
CA SER A 144 0.72 10.09 5.86
C SER A 144 1.09 11.08 6.96
N SER A 145 0.10 11.70 7.61
CA SER A 145 0.30 12.49 8.83
C SER A 145 0.23 11.66 10.11
N GLU A 146 -0.24 10.40 10.04
CA GLU A 146 -0.55 9.56 11.20
C GLU A 146 0.40 8.37 11.33
N PHE A 147 1.72 8.62 11.34
CA PHE A 147 2.71 7.55 11.50
C PHE A 147 2.47 6.73 12.77
N GLY A 148 2.16 5.45 12.59
CA GLY A 148 2.02 4.52 13.69
C GLY A 148 0.89 4.82 14.67
N ALA A 149 -0.09 5.66 14.30
CA ALA A 149 -1.28 5.93 15.12
C ALA A 149 -2.08 4.66 15.45
N ALA A 150 -1.91 3.62 14.63
CA ALA A 150 -2.47 2.30 14.83
C ALA A 150 -1.86 1.54 16.04
N PHE A 151 -0.61 1.83 16.44
CA PHE A 151 0.05 1.11 17.53
C PHE A 151 -0.39 1.64 18.91
N LYS A 152 -0.98 0.76 19.74
CA LYS A 152 -1.51 1.09 21.08
C LYS A 152 -0.88 0.22 22.17
#